data_AF-A0A7K2YWL2-F1
#
_entry.id   AF-A0A7K2YWL2-F1
#
_cell.length_a   1.000
_cell.length_b   1.000
_cell.length_c   1.000
_cell.angle_alpha   90.00
_cell.angle_beta   90.00
_cell.angle_gamma   90.00
#
_symmetry.space_group_name_H-M   'P 1'
#
loop_
_entity.id
_entity.type
_entity.pdbx_description
1 polymer ?
#
loop_
_entity_poly.entity_id
_entity_poly.type
_entity_poly.pdbx_seq_one_letter_code
_entity_poly.pdbx_strand_id
1 'polypeptide(L)'
;MLTLCVPLLRRLSGRPEPRPRRIRAGVDIAGHPHDTRLVPMRADKPLAFAGPAMLRGLAVADGIAVVPPGGVRAGERVEVLGAPR
;
A
#
# COMPACT_ATOMS: atom_id res chain seq x y z
N MET A 1 -11.06 0.36 2.76
CA MET A 1 -11.69 1.23 1.73
C MET A 1 -10.75 2.32 1.18
N LEU A 2 -9.42 2.13 1.18
CA LEU A 2 -8.48 3.18 0.77
C LEU A 2 -8.39 3.38 -0.75
N THR A 3 -8.65 2.34 -1.53
CA THR A 3 -8.48 2.32 -2.99
C THR A 3 -9.70 2.79 -3.79
N LEU A 4 -10.87 2.92 -3.15
CA LEU A 4 -12.11 3.35 -3.81
C LEU A 4 -12.82 4.46 -3.03
N CYS A 5 -13.01 4.23 -1.73
CA CYS A 5 -13.55 5.17 -0.73
C CYS A 5 -12.97 6.56 -0.84
N VAL A 6 -11.67 6.63 -0.57
CA VAL A 6 -10.94 7.89 -0.46
C VAL A 6 -10.89 8.65 -1.79
N PRO A 7 -10.56 8.03 -2.94
CA PRO A 7 -10.60 8.72 -4.23
C PRO A 7 -12.00 9.29 -4.55
N LEU A 8 -13.05 8.50 -4.35
CA LEU A 8 -14.42 8.90 -4.67
C LEU A 8 -14.89 10.05 -3.78
N LEU A 9 -14.70 9.96 -2.46
CA LEU A 9 -15.08 11.03 -1.54
C LEU A 9 -14.31 12.32 -1.81
N ARG A 10 -13.02 12.23 -2.15
CA ARG A 10 -12.23 13.42 -2.51
C ARG A 10 -12.78 14.09 -3.77
N ARG A 11 -13.11 13.29 -4.80
CA ARG A 11 -13.69 13.81 -6.03
C ARG A 11 -15.04 14.49 -5.78
N LEU A 12 -15.93 13.84 -5.03
CA LEU A 12 -17.22 14.41 -4.64
C LEU A 12 -17.08 15.68 -3.79
N SER A 13 -16.02 15.77 -2.97
CA SER A 13 -15.74 16.93 -2.12
C SER A 13 -14.89 18.01 -2.80
N GLY A 14 -14.61 17.91 -4.11
CA GLY A 14 -13.77 18.87 -4.84
C GLY A 14 -12.29 18.92 -4.42
N ARG A 15 -11.79 17.90 -3.70
CA ARG A 15 -10.39 17.84 -3.25
C ARG A 15 -9.49 17.22 -4.30
N PRO A 16 -8.26 17.73 -4.50
CA PRO A 16 -7.32 17.15 -5.46
C PRO A 16 -6.89 15.73 -5.03
N GLU A 17 -6.63 14.90 -6.03
CA GLU A 17 -6.15 13.53 -5.84
C GLU A 17 -4.67 13.55 -5.41
N PRO A 18 -4.28 12.79 -4.38
CA PRO A 18 -2.87 12.72 -3.98
C PRO A 18 -2.03 12.16 -5.11
N ARG A 19 -0.86 12.75 -5.36
CA ARG A 19 0.09 12.15 -6.30
C ARG A 19 0.57 10.79 -5.75
N PRO A 20 0.65 9.74 -6.59
CA PRO A 20 1.19 8.46 -6.18
C PRO A 20 2.62 8.62 -5.66
N ARG A 21 2.87 8.24 -4.40
CA ARG A 21 4.23 8.19 -3.87
C ARG A 21 4.86 6.88 -4.29
N ARG A 22 6.06 6.92 -4.87
CA ARG A 22 6.84 5.73 -5.22
C ARG A 22 8.08 5.65 -4.33
N ILE A 23 8.33 4.48 -3.75
CA ILE A 23 9.52 4.20 -2.95
C ILE A 23 10.25 2.99 -3.54
N ARG A 24 11.55 2.85 -3.25
CA ARG A 24 12.28 1.61 -3.57
C ARG A 24 12.00 0.57 -2.49
N ALA A 25 11.67 -0.65 -2.89
CA ALA A 25 11.48 -1.76 -1.95
C ALA A 25 12.85 -2.16 -1.36
N GLY A 26 12.95 -2.24 -0.03
CA GLY A 26 14.17 -2.67 0.65
C GLY A 26 14.37 -4.18 0.64
N VAL A 27 13.30 -4.93 0.38
CA VAL A 27 13.25 -6.40 0.33
C VAL A 27 12.25 -6.85 -0.73
N ASP A 28 12.30 -8.13 -1.11
CA ASP A 28 11.28 -8.73 -1.96
C ASP A 28 9.92 -8.73 -1.25
N ILE A 29 8.88 -8.32 -1.98
CA ILE A 29 7.50 -8.28 -1.50
C ILE A 29 6.68 -9.27 -2.31
N ALA A 30 6.21 -10.32 -1.64
CA ALA A 30 5.40 -11.35 -2.26
C ALA A 30 4.04 -10.80 -2.75
N GLY A 31 3.74 -11.03 -4.02
CA GLY A 31 2.42 -10.77 -4.60
C GLY A 31 1.41 -11.89 -4.30
N HIS A 32 0.15 -11.68 -4.67
CA HIS A 32 -0.81 -12.78 -4.82
C HIS A 32 -0.59 -13.43 -6.20
N PRO A 33 -0.94 -14.71 -6.41
CA PRO A 33 -0.82 -15.35 -7.72
C PRO A 33 -1.58 -14.62 -8.84
N HIS A 34 -2.73 -14.01 -8.51
CA HIS A 34 -3.61 -13.40 -9.51
C HIS A 34 -4.03 -11.97 -9.19
N ASP A 35 -3.91 -11.54 -7.93
CA ASP A 35 -4.50 -10.27 -7.49
C ASP A 35 -3.46 -9.25 -7.04
N THR A 36 -3.84 -7.97 -7.14
CA THR A 36 -3.05 -6.91 -6.52
C THR A 36 -3.24 -6.95 -5.01
N ARG A 37 -2.13 -7.02 -4.26
CA ARG A 37 -2.14 -6.98 -2.80
C ARG A 37 -1.92 -5.56 -2.29
N LEU A 38 -2.66 -5.22 -1.24
CA LEU A 38 -2.39 -4.06 -0.40
C LEU A 38 -1.58 -4.52 0.81
N VAL A 39 -0.33 -4.09 0.90
CA VAL A 39 0.60 -4.56 1.93
C VAL A 39 0.99 -3.39 2.85
N PRO A 40 0.74 -3.47 4.17
CA PRO A 40 1.19 -2.46 5.12
C PRO A 40 2.71 -2.35 5.13
N MET A 41 3.21 -1.12 5.02
CA MET A 41 4.62 -0.79 4.95
C MET A 41 5.04 0.09 6.12
N ARG A 42 6.30 -0.05 6.51
CA ARG A 42 7.02 0.95 7.30
C ARG A 42 8.33 1.26 6.59
N ALA A 43 8.53 2.51 6.22
CA ALA A 43 9.58 2.96 5.32
C ALA A 43 9.59 2.15 4.01
N ASP A 44 10.63 1.34 3.79
CA ASP A 44 10.89 0.56 2.57
C ASP A 44 10.56 -0.93 2.71
N LYS A 45 9.99 -1.37 3.84
CA LYS A 45 9.76 -2.79 4.15
C LYS A 45 8.30 -3.08 4.53
N PRO A 46 7.80 -4.29 4.18
CA PRO A 46 6.49 -4.74 4.61
C PRO A 46 6.50 -5.06 6.12
N LEU A 47 5.36 -4.87 6.76
CA LEU A 47 5.16 -5.26 8.15
C LEU A 47 4.67 -6.71 8.24
N ALA A 48 5.07 -7.38 9.33
CA ALA A 48 4.45 -8.64 9.73
C ALA A 48 2.97 -8.45 10.09
N PHE A 49 2.22 -9.54 10.16
CA PHE A 49 0.78 -9.53 10.43
C PHE A 49 -0.02 -8.71 9.39
N ALA A 50 0.37 -8.83 8.11
CA ALA A 50 -0.29 -8.23 6.96
C ALA A 50 -1.43 -9.09 6.37
N GLY A 51 -1.92 -10.07 7.14
CA GLY A 51 -3.04 -10.92 6.75
C GLY A 51 -4.38 -10.18 6.84
N PRO A 52 -5.43 -10.68 6.15
CA PRO A 52 -6.79 -10.19 6.34
C PRO A 52 -7.18 -10.24 7.82
N ALA A 53 -7.96 -9.26 8.28
CA ALA A 53 -8.39 -9.07 9.67
C ALA A 53 -7.28 -8.84 10.72
N MET A 54 -6.02 -8.67 10.29
CA MET A 54 -4.92 -8.33 11.20
C MET A 54 -4.66 -6.82 11.17
N LEU A 55 -5.23 -6.08 12.13
CA LEU A 55 -5.08 -4.63 12.21
C LEU A 55 -3.77 -4.18 12.85
N ARG A 56 -3.01 -5.09 13.48
CA ARG A 56 -1.78 -4.76 14.20
C ARG A 56 -0.70 -4.19 13.27
N GLY A 57 -0.52 -4.77 12.09
CA GLY A 57 0.41 -4.25 11.09
C GLY A 57 -0.05 -2.91 10.53
N LEU A 58 -1.36 -2.76 10.29
CA LEU A 58 -1.93 -1.52 9.77
C LEU A 58 -1.77 -0.34 10.75
N ALA A 59 -1.94 -0.58 12.05
CA ALA A 59 -1.90 0.46 13.08
C ALA A 59 -0.54 1.15 13.21
N VAL A 60 0.55 0.49 12.79
CA VAL A 60 1.92 1.03 12.86
C VAL A 60 2.51 1.31 11.48
N ALA A 61 1.71 1.17 10.42
CA ALA A 61 2.12 1.41 9.05
C ALA A 61 2.21 2.91 8.76
N ASP A 62 3.21 3.32 7.99
CA ASP A 62 3.30 4.68 7.44
C ASP A 62 2.79 4.76 5.99
N GLY A 63 2.47 3.62 5.40
CA GLY A 63 1.86 3.53 4.08
C GLY A 63 1.37 2.13 3.72
N ILE A 64 0.67 2.04 2.60
CA ILE A 64 0.17 0.78 2.02
C ILE A 64 0.75 0.64 0.62
N ALA A 65 1.57 -0.37 0.40
CA ALA A 65 2.09 -0.71 -0.92
C ALA A 65 1.01 -1.35 -1.80
N VAL A 66 0.94 -0.92 -3.06
CA VAL A 66 0.14 -1.55 -4.12
C VAL A 66 1.04 -2.53 -4.87
N VAL A 67 0.90 -3.81 -4.56
CA VAL A 67 1.80 -4.88 -5.04
C VAL A 67 1.07 -5.67 -6.13
N PRO A 68 1.53 -5.63 -7.40
CA PRO A 68 0.87 -6.35 -8.48
C PRO A 68 0.99 -7.88 -8.33
N PRO A 69 0.21 -8.65 -9.11
CA PRO A 69 0.46 -10.07 -9.29
C PRO A 69 1.91 -10.29 -9.73
N GLY A 70 2.62 -11.22 -9.09
CA GLY A 70 4.07 -11.44 -9.30
C GLY A 70 4.99 -10.74 -8.30
N GLY A 71 4.47 -9.81 -7.48
CA GLY A 71 5.24 -9.18 -6.41
C GLY A 71 6.11 -8.00 -6.87
N VAL A 72 7.01 -7.58 -6.00
CA VAL A 72 8.00 -6.52 -6.26
C VAL A 72 9.35 -6.99 -5.74
N ARG A 73 10.41 -6.84 -6.52
CA ARG A 73 11.77 -7.21 -6.09
C ARG A 73 12.44 -6.10 -5.31
N ALA A 74 13.40 -6.45 -4.46
CA ALA A 74 14.26 -5.49 -3.79
C ALA A 74 14.90 -4.52 -4.81
N GLY A 75 14.90 -3.23 -4.50
CA GLY A 75 15.41 -2.16 -5.36
C GLY A 75 14.42 -1.63 -6.40
N GLU A 76 13.37 -2.37 -6.74
CA GLU A 76 12.30 -1.91 -7.64
C GLU A 76 11.42 -0.86 -6.97
N ARG A 77 10.75 -0.03 -7.78
CA ARG A 77 9.84 0.99 -7.27
C ARG A 77 8.45 0.43 -7.08
N VAL A 78 7.89 0.62 -5.89
CA VAL A 78 6.50 0.29 -5.56
C VAL A 78 5.71 1.55 -5.25
N GLU A 79 4.46 1.57 -5.69
CA GLU A 79 3.51 2.62 -5.33
C GLU A 79 3.03 2.44 -3.90
N VAL A 80 3.01 3.53 -3.13
CA VAL A 80 2.60 3.54 -1.73
C VAL A 80 1.55 4.61 -1.49
N LEU A 81 0.39 4.15 -1.07
CA LEU A 81 -0.70 5.00 -0.58
C LEU A 81 -0.37 5.45 0.85
N GLY A 82 -0.75 6.68 1.21
CA GLY A 82 -0.62 7.14 2.59
C GLY A 82 -1.49 6.31 3.53
N ALA A 83 -0.96 5.96 4.70
CA ALA A 83 -1.78 5.35 5.74
C ALA A 83 -2.86 6.35 6.20
N PRO A 84 -4.10 5.88 6.44
CA PRO A 84 -5.12 6.72 7.06
C PRO A 84 -4.62 7.12 8.45
N ARG A 85 -4.66 8.42 8.72
CA ARG A 85 -4.45 9.00 10.05
C ARG A 85 -5.80 9.36 10.64
#